data_AF-A0A661G928-F1
#
_entry.id   AF-A0A661G928-F1
#
_cell.length_a   1.000
_cell.length_b   1.000
_cell.length_c   1.000
_cell.angle_alpha   90.00
_cell.angle_beta   90.00
_cell.angle_gamma   90.00
#
_symmetry.space_group_name_H-M   'P 1'
#
loop_
_entity.id
_entity.type
_entity.pdbx_description
1 polymer ?
#
loop_
_entity_poly.entity_id
_entity_poly.type
_entity_poly.pdbx_seq_one_letter_code
_entity_poly.pdbx_strand_id
1 'polypeptide(L)'
;ALYSEGRVARVVIDGNRKTDTVRWLEAQGFVSATTWDENSRRILELLGVPRHHVLSVSAEDAYDTVSESRLVAPALTASGIDSILLTTSKSHTRRAGYIWRRLHGDSLTIATVAAREDPFQPDGWWHSGRQIRWVLAEYGAWLYLHWKLLSAAD
;
A
#
# COMPACT_ATOMS: atom_id res chain seq x y z
N ALA A 1 -17.29 2.14 1.48
CA ALA A 1 -17.58 1.00 0.60
C ALA A 1 -17.20 -0.31 1.29
N LEU A 2 -15.95 -0.79 1.23
CA LEU A 2 -15.61 -2.12 1.76
C LEU A 2 -15.93 -2.33 3.25
N TYR A 3 -15.58 -1.36 4.11
CA TYR A 3 -15.89 -1.42 5.54
C TYR A 3 -17.40 -1.25 5.80
N SER A 4 -18.02 -0.24 5.18
CA SER A 4 -19.46 0.05 5.35
C SER A 4 -20.38 -1.07 4.84
N GLU A 5 -19.93 -1.85 3.85
CA GLU A 5 -20.62 -3.03 3.31
C GLU A 5 -20.37 -4.31 4.16
N GLY A 6 -19.61 -4.21 5.25
CA GLY A 6 -19.30 -5.35 6.12
C GLY A 6 -18.32 -6.36 5.51
N ARG A 7 -17.63 -6.02 4.42
CA ARG A 7 -16.69 -6.92 3.72
C ARG A 7 -15.35 -7.05 4.44
N VAL A 8 -15.02 -6.09 5.30
CA VAL A 8 -13.81 -6.08 6.14
C VAL A 8 -14.17 -5.58 7.54
N ALA A 9 -13.54 -6.16 8.57
CA ALA A 9 -13.78 -5.79 9.97
C ALA A 9 -12.84 -4.67 10.46
N ARG A 10 -11.67 -4.53 9.83
CA ARG A 10 -10.63 -3.54 10.18
C ARG A 10 -10.07 -2.91 8.91
N VAL A 11 -9.53 -1.70 9.05
CA VAL A 11 -8.80 -1.00 7.98
C VAL A 11 -7.35 -0.88 8.40
N VAL A 12 -6.43 -1.23 7.50
CA VAL A 12 -4.99 -1.05 7.72
C VAL A 12 -4.52 0.06 6.81
N ILE A 13 -3.75 1.00 7.35
CA ILE A 13 -3.05 2.02 6.58
C ILE A 13 -1.56 1.77 6.75
N ASP A 14 -0.86 1.55 5.66
CA ASP A 14 0.60 1.55 5.61
C ASP A 14 1.13 2.84 4.98
N GLY A 15 2.32 3.28 5.38
CA GLY A 15 2.92 4.50 4.85
C GLY A 15 4.07 5.05 5.69
N ASN A 16 4.08 6.37 5.89
CA ASN A 16 5.15 7.11 6.59
C ASN A 16 6.52 7.09 5.90
N ARG A 17 6.59 6.89 4.58
CA ARG A 17 7.86 6.98 3.85
C ARG A 17 8.54 8.31 4.14
N LYS A 18 9.69 8.27 4.83
CA LYS A 18 10.44 9.47 5.18
C LYS A 18 11.44 9.80 4.09
N THR A 19 11.48 11.05 3.68
CA THR A 19 12.50 11.56 2.76
C THR A 19 13.71 12.04 3.56
N ASP A 20 14.87 12.08 2.91
CA ASP A 20 16.10 12.64 3.51
C ASP A 20 15.90 14.08 3.98
N THR A 21 15.09 14.86 3.26
CA THR A 21 14.72 16.22 3.64
C THR A 21 13.97 16.26 4.97
N VAL A 22 13.00 15.37 5.18
CA VAL A 22 12.25 15.29 6.45
C VAL A 22 13.19 14.85 7.57
N ARG A 23 14.05 13.84 7.34
CA ARG A 23 15.03 13.38 8.34
C ARG A 23 15.99 14.50 8.74
N TRP A 24 16.48 15.26 7.76
CA TRP A 24 17.35 16.42 8.01
C TRP A 24 16.64 17.48 8.86
N LEU A 25 15.39 17.81 8.55
CA LEU A 25 14.59 18.75 9.35
C LEU A 25 14.35 18.26 10.78
N GLU A 26 14.00 16.97 10.96
CA GLU A 26 13.82 16.37 12.29
C GLU A 26 15.11 16.45 13.12
N ALA A 27 16.28 16.24 12.49
CA ALA A 27 17.57 16.41 13.14
C ALA A 27 17.86 17.87 13.54
N GLN A 28 17.20 18.86 12.93
CA GLN A 28 17.24 20.26 13.35
C GLN A 28 16.18 20.61 14.41
N GLY A 29 15.40 19.64 14.89
CA GLY A 29 14.36 19.82 15.88
C GLY A 29 12.96 20.09 15.32
N PHE A 30 12.74 19.87 14.01
CA PHE A 30 11.39 19.88 13.46
C PHE A 30 10.56 18.73 14.07
N VAL A 31 9.37 19.07 14.56
CA VAL A 31 8.39 18.10 15.05
C VAL A 31 7.09 18.30 14.29
N SER A 32 6.58 17.24 13.67
CA SER A 32 5.28 17.28 13.00
C SER A 32 4.18 17.55 14.03
N ALA A 33 3.22 18.42 13.67
CA ALA A 33 2.08 18.74 14.54
C ALA A 33 1.15 17.54 14.79
N THR A 34 1.13 16.56 13.88
CA THR A 34 0.34 15.33 14.00
C THR A 34 1.17 14.12 13.58
N THR A 35 0.70 12.94 13.96
CA THR A 35 1.24 11.68 13.42
C THR A 35 0.97 11.60 11.91
N TRP A 36 1.80 10.83 11.20
CA TRP A 36 1.77 10.71 9.74
C TRP A 36 0.43 10.17 9.19
N ASP A 37 -0.28 9.39 10.01
CA ASP A 37 -1.53 8.70 9.68
C ASP A 37 -2.78 9.49 10.09
N GLU A 38 -2.65 10.57 10.87
CA GLU A 38 -3.79 11.26 11.49
C GLU A 38 -4.81 11.76 10.45
N ASN A 39 -4.35 12.30 9.32
CA ASN A 39 -5.24 12.72 8.24
C ASN A 39 -6.03 11.55 7.66
N SER A 40 -5.37 10.42 7.39
CA SER A 40 -6.02 9.21 6.90
C SER A 40 -7.03 8.67 7.91
N ARG A 41 -6.70 8.69 9.21
CA ARG A 41 -7.62 8.29 10.29
C ARG A 41 -8.85 9.19 10.38
N ARG A 42 -8.68 10.51 10.26
CA ARG A 42 -9.80 11.48 10.21
C ARG A 42 -10.70 11.26 9.00
N ILE A 43 -10.11 11.01 7.82
CA ILE A 43 -10.89 10.71 6.62
C ILE A 43 -11.68 9.41 6.82
N LEU A 44 -11.05 8.35 7.34
CA LEU A 44 -11.74 7.09 7.62
C LEU A 44 -12.86 7.25 8.67
N GLU A 45 -12.63 8.06 9.70
CA GLU A 45 -13.64 8.40 10.71
C GLU A 45 -14.85 9.13 10.10
N LEU A 46 -14.61 10.11 9.22
CA LEU A 46 -15.66 10.78 8.44
C LEU A 46 -16.42 9.81 7.52
N LEU A 47 -15.76 8.74 7.06
CA LEU A 47 -16.35 7.67 6.24
C LEU A 47 -16.99 6.55 7.10
N GLY A 48 -17.08 6.73 8.42
CA GLY A 48 -17.77 5.83 9.34
C GLY A 48 -16.92 4.67 9.88
N VAL A 49 -15.59 4.73 9.76
CA VAL A 49 -14.67 3.73 10.34
C VAL A 49 -14.22 4.21 11.73
N PRO A 50 -14.57 3.50 12.83
CA PRO A 50 -14.11 3.87 14.16
C PRO A 50 -12.59 3.82 14.28
N ARG A 51 -11.99 4.75 15.04
CA ARG A 51 -10.53 4.86 15.20
C ARG A 51 -9.85 3.60 15.75
N HIS A 52 -10.56 2.79 16.53
CA HIS A 52 -10.06 1.53 17.10
C HIS A 52 -10.13 0.35 16.11
N HIS A 53 -10.79 0.52 14.96
CA HIS A 53 -10.77 -0.43 13.83
C HIS A 53 -9.70 -0.10 12.79
N VAL A 54 -8.90 0.96 13.02
CA VAL A 54 -7.82 1.37 12.14
C VAL A 54 -6.48 0.99 12.76
N LEU A 55 -5.70 0.19 12.02
CA LEU A 55 -4.31 -0.14 12.34
C LEU A 55 -3.39 0.64 11.41
N SER A 56 -2.48 1.44 11.96
CA SER A 56 -1.49 2.20 11.20
C SER A 56 -0.12 1.53 11.31
N VAL A 57 0.49 1.20 10.17
CA VAL A 57 1.81 0.55 10.10
C VAL A 57 2.79 1.48 9.42
N SER A 58 3.81 1.91 10.18
CA SER A 58 4.88 2.77 9.67
C SER A 58 5.89 1.95 8.90
N ALA A 59 6.17 2.35 7.66
CA ALA A 59 7.12 1.75 6.74
C ALA A 59 8.08 2.84 6.19
N GLU A 60 8.80 3.51 7.09
CA GLU A 60 9.59 4.72 6.76
C GLU A 60 10.62 4.51 5.65
N ASP A 61 11.26 3.34 5.66
CA ASP A 61 12.33 2.97 4.73
C ASP A 61 11.87 2.03 3.61
N ALA A 62 10.55 2.00 3.35
CA ALA A 62 10.00 1.25 2.25
C ALA A 62 9.86 2.13 1.01
N TYR A 63 10.56 1.74 -0.05
CA TYR A 63 10.64 2.49 -1.31
C TYR A 63 9.98 1.75 -2.48
N ASP A 64 9.65 0.48 -2.27
CA ASP A 64 8.96 -0.38 -3.22
C ASP A 64 7.99 -1.34 -2.51
N THR A 65 7.02 -1.86 -3.26
CA THR A 65 5.97 -2.75 -2.75
C THR A 65 6.52 -4.02 -2.08
N VAL A 66 7.71 -4.48 -2.45
CA VAL A 66 8.35 -5.65 -1.81
C VAL A 66 8.80 -5.26 -0.41
N SER A 67 9.54 -4.17 -0.26
CA SER A 67 9.97 -3.65 1.05
C SER A 67 8.79 -3.28 1.95
N GLU A 68 7.74 -2.65 1.41
CA GLU A 68 6.51 -2.35 2.14
C GLU A 68 5.88 -3.65 2.69
N SER A 69 5.67 -4.64 1.82
CA SER A 69 5.04 -5.91 2.24
C SER A 69 5.83 -6.63 3.34
N ARG A 70 7.17 -6.54 3.33
CA ARG A 70 8.03 -7.18 4.35
C ARG A 70 7.93 -6.50 5.72
N LEU A 71 7.65 -5.20 5.76
CA LEU A 71 7.42 -4.48 7.01
C LEU A 71 5.98 -4.64 7.51
N VAL A 72 5.01 -4.65 6.58
CA VAL A 72 3.59 -4.67 6.94
C VAL A 72 3.11 -6.06 7.34
N ALA A 73 3.52 -7.12 6.64
CA ALA A 73 3.02 -8.47 6.93
C ALA A 73 3.27 -8.94 8.39
N PRO A 74 4.45 -8.75 8.99
CA PRO A 74 4.65 -9.09 10.40
C PRO A 74 3.73 -8.33 11.36
N ALA A 75 3.46 -7.05 11.08
CA ALA A 75 2.56 -6.24 11.90
C ALA A 75 1.10 -6.72 11.81
N LEU A 76 0.68 -7.22 10.64
CA LEU A 76 -0.63 -7.84 10.46
C LEU A 76 -0.75 -9.12 11.31
N THR A 77 0.21 -10.03 11.19
CA THR A 77 0.22 -11.29 11.93
C THR A 77 0.28 -11.06 13.44
N ALA A 78 1.12 -10.13 13.91
CA ALA A 78 1.20 -9.74 15.33
C ALA A 78 -0.11 -9.16 15.87
N SER A 79 -0.93 -8.57 14.99
CA SER A 79 -2.26 -8.03 15.32
C SER A 79 -3.40 -9.06 15.20
N GLY A 80 -3.06 -10.33 14.95
CA GLY A 80 -4.01 -11.43 14.76
C GLY A 80 -4.78 -11.35 13.44
N ILE A 81 -4.22 -10.68 12.42
CA ILE A 81 -4.80 -10.60 11.08
C ILE A 81 -4.13 -11.65 10.20
N ASP A 82 -4.90 -12.65 9.78
CA ASP A 82 -4.47 -13.73 8.89
C ASP A 82 -4.98 -13.58 7.45
N SER A 83 -5.92 -12.67 7.22
CA SER A 83 -6.64 -12.51 5.96
C SER A 83 -6.77 -11.05 5.60
N ILE A 84 -6.35 -10.69 4.39
CA ILE A 84 -6.34 -9.30 3.91
C ILE A 84 -7.02 -9.13 2.57
N LEU A 85 -7.66 -7.97 2.41
CA LEU A 85 -8.17 -7.45 1.16
C LEU A 85 -7.30 -6.27 0.72
N LEU A 86 -6.25 -6.56 -0.03
CA LEU A 86 -5.29 -5.56 -0.50
C LEU A 86 -5.93 -4.63 -1.52
N THR A 87 -6.02 -3.34 -1.18
CA THR A 87 -6.65 -2.32 -2.03
C THR A 87 -5.63 -1.33 -2.56
N THR A 88 -5.55 -1.18 -3.88
CA THR A 88 -4.63 -0.24 -4.55
C THR A 88 -5.22 0.26 -5.88
N SER A 89 -4.50 1.08 -6.64
CA SER A 89 -4.96 1.57 -7.95
C SER A 89 -5.21 0.43 -8.94
N LYS A 90 -6.07 0.66 -9.94
CA LYS A 90 -6.47 -0.39 -10.91
C LYS A 90 -5.27 -0.93 -11.66
N SER A 91 -4.36 -0.06 -12.10
CA SER A 91 -3.15 -0.45 -12.83
C SER A 91 -2.17 -1.26 -11.97
N HIS A 92 -2.08 -1.00 -10.67
CA HIS A 92 -1.13 -1.65 -9.75
C HIS A 92 -1.67 -2.98 -9.19
N THR A 93 -2.99 -3.17 -9.16
CA THR A 93 -3.65 -4.30 -8.46
C THR A 93 -3.03 -5.67 -8.78
N ARG A 94 -2.69 -5.93 -10.05
CA ARG A 94 -2.08 -7.21 -10.46
C ARG A 94 -0.70 -7.44 -9.84
N ARG A 95 0.19 -6.44 -9.88
CA ARG A 95 1.56 -6.56 -9.37
C ARG A 95 1.59 -6.64 -7.85
N ALA A 96 0.80 -5.80 -7.18
CA ALA A 96 0.68 -5.83 -5.73
C ALA A 96 0.21 -7.22 -5.26
N GLY A 97 -0.84 -7.76 -5.87
CA GLY A 97 -1.34 -9.09 -5.55
C GLY A 97 -0.33 -10.22 -5.80
N TYR A 98 0.43 -10.13 -6.89
CA TYR A 98 1.50 -11.10 -7.17
C TYR A 98 2.60 -11.06 -6.11
N ILE A 99 3.10 -9.87 -5.76
CA ILE A 99 4.16 -9.69 -4.75
C ILE A 99 3.70 -10.24 -3.40
N TRP A 100 2.53 -9.82 -2.93
CA TRP A 100 2.03 -10.22 -1.62
C TRP A 100 1.80 -11.73 -1.55
N ARG A 101 1.14 -12.33 -2.56
CA ARG A 101 0.95 -13.79 -2.57
C ARG A 101 2.26 -14.56 -2.65
N ARG A 102 3.24 -14.07 -3.42
CA ARG A 102 4.53 -14.74 -3.56
C ARG A 102 5.36 -14.70 -2.27
N LEU A 103 5.27 -13.61 -1.51
CA LEU A 103 6.09 -13.43 -0.31
C LEU A 103 5.40 -13.92 0.98
N HIS A 104 4.08 -13.82 1.04
CA HIS A 104 3.31 -14.02 2.27
C HIS A 104 2.10 -14.95 2.07
N GLY A 105 1.98 -15.63 0.93
CA GLY A 105 0.85 -16.53 0.66
C GLY A 105 0.77 -17.74 1.59
N ASP A 106 1.89 -18.12 2.21
CA ASP A 106 1.93 -19.23 3.18
C ASP A 106 1.49 -18.80 4.59
N SER A 107 1.53 -17.49 4.89
CA SER A 107 1.20 -16.93 6.21
C SER A 107 -0.07 -16.09 6.24
N LEU A 108 -0.51 -15.58 5.09
CA LEU A 108 -1.68 -14.72 4.94
C LEU A 108 -2.56 -15.15 3.77
N THR A 109 -3.88 -15.16 4.00
CA THR A 109 -4.88 -15.25 2.92
C THR A 109 -5.01 -13.88 2.24
N ILE A 110 -4.67 -13.81 0.95
CA ILE A 110 -4.56 -12.53 0.24
C ILE A 110 -5.54 -12.46 -0.94
N ALA A 111 -6.53 -11.59 -0.81
CA ALA A 111 -7.38 -11.14 -1.90
C ALA A 111 -7.00 -9.71 -2.32
N THR A 112 -7.26 -9.35 -3.58
CA THR A 112 -6.97 -8.01 -4.10
C THR A 112 -8.21 -7.35 -4.67
N VAL A 113 -8.40 -6.06 -4.39
CA VAL A 113 -9.49 -5.25 -4.94
C VAL A 113 -8.91 -3.93 -5.45
N ALA A 114 -9.26 -3.56 -6.68
CA ALA A 114 -8.91 -2.24 -7.17
C ALA A 114 -9.75 -1.15 -6.50
N ALA A 115 -9.15 -0.01 -6.21
CA ALA A 115 -9.88 1.17 -5.74
C ALA A 115 -10.95 1.57 -6.75
N ARG A 116 -12.21 1.59 -6.29
CA ARG A 116 -13.39 1.82 -7.15
C ARG A 116 -13.31 3.17 -7.88
N GLU A 117 -12.93 4.21 -7.15
CA GLU A 117 -12.85 5.59 -7.63
C GLU A 117 -11.51 5.91 -8.32
N ASP A 118 -10.67 4.90 -8.59
CA ASP A 118 -9.43 5.10 -9.33
C ASP A 118 -9.75 5.53 -10.78
N PRO A 119 -9.18 6.64 -11.29
CA PRO A 119 -9.58 7.22 -12.57
C PRO A 119 -9.01 6.48 -13.79
N PHE A 120 -8.21 5.42 -13.59
CA PHE A 120 -7.65 4.63 -14.68
C PHE A 120 -8.75 3.96 -15.52
N GLN A 121 -8.62 4.08 -16.84
CA GLN A 121 -9.55 3.56 -17.84
C GLN A 121 -8.84 2.48 -18.68
N PRO A 122 -9.07 1.19 -18.40
CA PRO A 122 -8.42 0.09 -19.11
C PRO A 122 -8.62 0.14 -20.64
N ASP A 123 -9.79 0.59 -21.08
CA ASP A 123 -10.18 0.60 -22.50
C ASP A 123 -9.93 1.96 -23.18
N GLY A 124 -9.17 2.86 -22.55
CA GLY A 124 -8.92 4.20 -23.07
C GLY A 124 -7.69 4.91 -22.53
N TRP A 125 -6.80 4.22 -21.83
CA TRP A 125 -5.64 4.83 -21.18
C TRP A 125 -4.72 5.56 -22.17
N TRP A 126 -4.66 5.11 -23.43
CA TRP A 126 -3.84 5.72 -24.48
C TRP A 126 -4.32 7.10 -24.92
N HIS A 127 -5.54 7.50 -24.55
CA HIS A 127 -6.04 8.86 -24.79
C HIS A 127 -5.56 9.87 -23.74
N SER A 128 -4.88 9.42 -22.67
CA SER A 128 -4.42 10.28 -21.59
C SER A 128 -2.91 10.12 -21.36
N GLY A 129 -2.14 11.18 -21.60
CA GLY A 129 -0.69 11.18 -21.30
C GLY A 129 -0.36 10.86 -19.83
N ARG A 130 -1.28 11.12 -18.88
CA ARG A 130 -1.14 10.70 -17.49
C ARG A 130 -1.25 9.18 -17.34
N GLN A 131 -2.25 8.56 -17.98
CA GLN A 131 -2.46 7.12 -17.87
C GLN A 131 -1.44 6.31 -18.68
N ILE A 132 -0.97 6.82 -19.82
CA ILE A 132 0.19 6.25 -20.54
C ILE A 132 1.39 6.11 -19.60
N ARG A 133 1.73 7.18 -18.86
CA ARG A 133 2.83 7.13 -17.89
C ARG A 133 2.61 6.10 -16.79
N TRP A 134 1.38 5.91 -16.33
CA TRP A 134 1.06 4.86 -15.35
C TRP A 134 1.28 3.45 -15.89
N VAL A 135 0.83 3.20 -17.12
CA VAL A 135 1.04 1.89 -17.78
C VAL A 135 2.52 1.63 -17.99
N LEU A 136 3.27 2.59 -18.52
CA LEU A 136 4.71 2.46 -18.74
C LEU A 136 5.49 2.27 -17.43
N ALA A 137 5.17 3.06 -16.40
CA ALA A 137 5.77 2.89 -15.07
C ALA A 137 5.51 1.47 -14.55
N GLU A 138 4.34 0.91 -14.82
CA GLU A 138 3.99 -0.41 -14.31
C GLU A 138 4.67 -1.56 -15.06
N TYR A 139 4.87 -1.45 -16.38
CA TYR A 139 5.76 -2.34 -17.10
C TYR A 139 7.21 -2.27 -16.57
N GLY A 140 7.72 -1.05 -16.33
CA GLY A 140 9.03 -0.86 -15.71
C GLY A 140 9.13 -1.49 -14.32
N ALA A 141 8.08 -1.36 -13.51
CA ALA A 141 8.02 -1.95 -12.17
C ALA A 141 8.01 -3.49 -12.22
N TRP A 142 7.35 -4.11 -13.20
CA TRP A 142 7.42 -5.55 -13.43
C TRP A 142 8.82 -6.02 -13.85
N LEU A 143 9.48 -5.30 -14.75
CA LEU A 143 10.86 -5.59 -15.15
C LEU A 143 11.82 -5.50 -13.95
N TYR A 144 11.70 -4.44 -13.16
CA TYR A 144 12.48 -4.27 -11.93
C TYR A 144 12.23 -5.40 -10.93
N LEU A 145 10.96 -5.78 -10.72
CA LEU A 145 10.62 -6.90 -9.84
C LEU A 145 11.24 -8.21 -10.33
N HIS A 146 11.18 -8.49 -11.63
CA HIS A 146 11.77 -9.70 -12.20
C HIS A 146 13.30 -9.72 -12.00
N TRP A 147 13.98 -8.62 -12.31
CA TRP A 147 15.42 -8.47 -12.06
C TRP A 147 15.76 -8.69 -10.59
N LYS A 148 15.03 -8.05 -9.66
CA LYS A 148 15.23 -8.18 -8.22
C LYS A 148 15.05 -9.62 -7.72
N LEU A 149 14.10 -10.36 -8.29
CA LEU A 149 13.88 -11.77 -7.95
C LEU A 149 14.98 -12.68 -8.48
N LEU A 150 15.53 -12.40 -9.66
CA LEU A 150 16.68 -13.14 -10.21
C LEU A 150 17.93 -12.91 -9.35
N SER A 151 18.26 -11.65 -9.06
CA SER A 151 19.45 -11.30 -8.27
C SER A 151 19.37 -11.73 -6.79
N ALA A 152 18.22 -12.17 -6.31
CA ALA A 152 18.06 -12.73 -4.96
C ALA A 152 18.18 -14.26 -4.92
N ALA A 153 18.27 -14.90 -6.10
CA ALA A 153 18.46 -16.35 -6.25
C ALA A 153 19.93 -16.75 -6.49
N ASP A 154 20.80 -15.76 -6.74
CA ASP A 154 22.26 -15.87 -6.81
C ASP A 154 22.89 -15.52 -5.44
#